data_AF-A0A444MMD1-F1
#
_entry.id   AF-A0A444MMD1-F1
#
_cell.length_a   1.000
_cell.length_b   1.000
_cell.length_c   1.000
_cell.angle_alpha   90.00
_cell.angle_beta   90.00
_cell.angle_gamma   90.00
#
_symmetry.space_group_name_H-M   'P 1'
#
loop_
_entity.id
_entity.type
_entity.pdbx_description
1 polymer ?
#
loop_
_entity_poly.entity_id
_entity_poly.type
_entity_poly.pdbx_seq_one_letter_code
_entity_poly.pdbx_strand_id
1 'polypeptide(L)'
;MKKICLLLAGIGLYTGVSAQTVAPFKAGDRVAFVGNSITDGGHYHSYIWLYYMTHFPNRRMQFFNVGIGGDAIGQMADRFDADGLSKKPTVLTLTWGMNDTGYFEWYRKDGQEFIENRLAGNYKIYAALEDKLKKHTEIRKILILGSPYDETSKFTTKNIYPGKAAAFSKVIDYQKASAEKNNWGYVDFYHPMDVINKREQLKDTSFSLTPNDRIHPDNDGHLVMAYLFLKTQGLANTVVADVAINAASKSVSKAINSKVLNLSANAKSISFNYLANSLPYPLDTVPRSWGNRKKQSEALKVIPFTNDFNREMLTVKSLAAGNYDLLIDGEKMGSWNAGDYAKGINLAEITTTPQYQQAIQVRELNEERWEIERRLRNYMWMEYDFLKEKGLLYKDSNAAMDTVTKYARTNIFVNGNKDNYSRARYKSLRDAWQQEMDVLTNQIYAINKPQTHRIEIIASK
;
A
#
# COMPACT_ATOMS: atom_id res chain seq x y z
N MET A 1 -22.38 -55.09 -38.29
CA MET A 1 -20.92 -54.90 -38.40
C MET A 1 -20.67 -53.46 -38.86
N LYS A 2 -20.28 -52.56 -37.93
CA LYS A 2 -18.88 -52.06 -37.71
C LYS A 2 -18.43 -51.13 -38.87
N LYS A 3 -18.05 -49.85 -38.71
CA LYS A 3 -17.59 -48.97 -37.60
C LYS A 3 -17.85 -47.51 -38.02
N ILE A 4 -18.60 -46.68 -37.31
CA ILE A 4 -18.21 -45.73 -36.22
C ILE A 4 -16.96 -44.88 -36.52
N CYS A 5 -17.23 -43.60 -36.84
CA CYS A 5 -16.32 -42.45 -36.88
C CYS A 5 -15.83 -42.07 -35.48
N LEU A 6 -14.58 -41.61 -35.37
CA LEU A 6 -14.10 -40.86 -34.20
C LEU A 6 -13.13 -39.76 -34.65
N LEU A 7 -13.60 -38.51 -34.52
CA LEU A 7 -12.82 -37.29 -34.40
C LEU A 7 -12.28 -37.20 -32.96
N LEU A 8 -11.00 -36.85 -32.78
CA LEU A 8 -10.41 -36.34 -31.54
C LEU A 8 -9.42 -35.23 -31.95
N ALA A 9 -9.81 -33.96 -31.91
CA ALA A 9 -9.85 -33.06 -30.74
C ALA A 9 -8.43 -32.61 -30.32
N GLY A 10 -8.13 -31.35 -30.64
CA GLY A 10 -6.85 -30.70 -30.36
C GLY A 10 -6.58 -30.52 -28.88
N ILE A 11 -5.33 -30.75 -28.50
CA ILE A 11 -4.80 -30.38 -27.19
C ILE A 11 -4.53 -28.88 -27.23
N GLY A 12 -5.43 -28.11 -26.62
CA GLY A 12 -5.20 -26.71 -26.30
C GLY A 12 -4.06 -26.62 -25.30
N LEU A 13 -3.00 -25.93 -25.69
CA LEU A 13 -1.99 -25.41 -24.77
C LEU A 13 -2.69 -24.52 -23.75
N TYR A 14 -2.77 -24.97 -22.51
CA TYR A 14 -3.08 -24.10 -21.39
C TYR A 14 -1.97 -23.06 -21.31
N THR A 15 -2.28 -21.84 -21.73
CA THR A 15 -1.46 -20.67 -21.47
C THR A 15 -1.31 -20.54 -19.96
N GLY A 16 -0.06 -20.54 -19.49
CA GLY A 16 0.27 -20.49 -18.09
C GLY A 16 -0.46 -19.36 -17.39
N VAL A 17 -1.24 -19.73 -16.37
CA VAL A 17 -1.61 -18.81 -15.30
C VAL A 17 -0.28 -18.24 -14.79
N SER A 18 -0.07 -16.94 -14.92
CA SER A 18 1.06 -16.27 -14.29
C SER A 18 1.04 -16.67 -12.82
N ALA A 19 2.05 -17.43 -12.39
CA ALA A 19 2.13 -17.91 -11.03
C ALA A 19 2.17 -16.67 -10.13
N GLN A 20 1.13 -16.50 -9.32
CA GLN A 20 1.09 -15.47 -8.31
C GLN A 20 2.35 -15.58 -7.45
N THR A 21 3.28 -14.63 -7.59
CA THR A 21 4.58 -14.68 -6.90
C THR A 21 4.45 -14.40 -5.41
N VAL A 22 3.36 -13.76 -4.98
CA VAL A 22 3.11 -13.40 -3.58
C VAL A 22 1.70 -13.79 -3.18
N ALA A 23 1.52 -14.78 -2.31
CA ALA A 23 0.20 -15.12 -1.78
C ALA A 23 -0.38 -13.98 -0.90
N PRO A 24 -1.72 -13.81 -0.79
CA PRO A 24 -2.32 -12.81 0.07
C PRO A 24 -1.93 -13.04 1.55
N PHE A 25 -2.11 -12.01 2.36
CA PHE A 25 -1.97 -12.13 3.82
C PHE A 25 -3.20 -12.82 4.41
N LYS A 26 -2.96 -13.57 5.49
CA LYS A 26 -3.97 -14.33 6.21
C LYS A 26 -4.19 -13.78 7.62
N ALA A 27 -5.29 -14.18 8.24
CA ALA A 27 -5.54 -13.85 9.65
C ALA A 27 -4.36 -14.33 10.53
N GLY A 28 -3.95 -13.49 11.47
CA GLY A 28 -2.81 -13.70 12.35
C GLY A 28 -1.46 -13.32 11.75
N ASP A 29 -1.38 -12.92 10.48
CA ASP A 29 -0.10 -12.50 9.90
C ASP A 29 0.48 -11.26 10.62
N ARG A 30 1.80 -11.27 10.77
CA ARG A 30 2.62 -10.18 11.28
C ARG A 30 3.57 -9.76 10.15
N VAL A 31 3.24 -8.67 9.47
CA VAL A 31 3.90 -8.25 8.23
C VAL A 31 4.87 -7.11 8.53
N ALA A 32 6.18 -7.39 8.48
CA ALA A 32 7.21 -6.37 8.67
C ALA A 32 7.70 -5.84 7.31
N PHE A 33 7.63 -4.53 7.12
CA PHE A 33 8.15 -3.86 5.93
C PHE A 33 9.51 -3.24 6.22
N VAL A 34 10.59 -3.95 5.88
CA VAL A 34 11.97 -3.48 6.04
C VAL A 34 12.39 -2.66 4.83
N GLY A 35 12.87 -1.44 5.07
CA GLY A 35 13.33 -0.56 4.01
C GLY A 35 14.01 0.70 4.50
N ASN A 36 14.09 1.69 3.61
CA ASN A 36 14.73 2.98 3.85
C ASN A 36 13.69 4.10 4.09
N SER A 37 14.04 5.35 3.77
CA SER A 37 13.17 6.54 3.86
C SER A 37 11.84 6.40 3.12
N ILE A 38 11.78 5.68 2.01
CA ILE A 38 10.53 5.44 1.25
C ILE A 38 9.58 4.55 2.05
N THR A 39 10.10 3.69 2.93
CA THR A 39 9.30 2.85 3.82
C THR A 39 9.04 3.53 5.15
N ASP A 40 10.04 4.18 5.74
CA ASP A 40 9.91 4.98 6.96
C ASP A 40 8.85 6.06 6.76
N GLY A 41 9.12 6.98 5.84
CA GLY A 41 8.33 8.16 5.51
C GLY A 41 7.03 7.89 4.77
N GLY A 42 6.89 6.69 4.21
CA GLY A 42 5.87 6.40 3.23
C GLY A 42 4.60 5.77 3.79
N HIS A 43 3.56 5.76 2.95
CA HIS A 43 2.24 5.25 3.32
C HIS A 43 1.88 3.92 2.63
N TYR A 44 2.70 3.40 1.71
CA TYR A 44 2.30 2.25 0.89
C TYR A 44 1.92 1.03 1.73
N HIS A 45 2.64 0.76 2.83
CA HIS A 45 2.32 -0.32 3.76
C HIS A 45 1.02 -0.06 4.52
N SER A 46 0.77 1.18 4.93
CA SER A 46 -0.49 1.62 5.57
C SER A 46 -1.68 1.48 4.61
N TYR A 47 -1.51 1.82 3.34
CA TYR A 47 -2.54 1.69 2.30
C TYR A 47 -2.82 0.22 1.95
N ILE A 48 -1.80 -0.62 1.91
CA ILE A 48 -1.99 -2.08 1.80
C ILE A 48 -2.80 -2.57 3.01
N TRP A 49 -2.46 -2.18 4.24
CA TRP A 49 -3.21 -2.62 5.41
C TRP A 49 -4.66 -2.12 5.39
N LEU A 50 -4.90 -0.88 4.98
CA LEU A 50 -6.24 -0.31 4.82
C LEU A 50 -7.10 -1.13 3.85
N TYR A 51 -6.52 -1.65 2.77
CA TYR A 51 -7.22 -2.58 1.88
C TYR A 51 -7.63 -3.85 2.64
N TYR A 52 -6.72 -4.48 3.38
CA TYR A 52 -7.07 -5.66 4.18
C TYR A 52 -8.09 -5.38 5.29
N MET A 53 -8.01 -4.22 5.95
CA MET A 53 -8.94 -3.79 6.99
C MET A 53 -10.37 -3.63 6.44
N THR A 54 -10.53 -3.15 5.20
CA THR A 54 -11.84 -2.88 4.57
C THR A 54 -12.37 -4.06 3.78
N HIS A 55 -11.53 -4.71 2.97
CA HIS A 55 -11.93 -5.81 2.09
C HIS A 55 -12.01 -7.16 2.80
N PHE A 56 -11.23 -7.36 3.86
CA PHE A 56 -11.21 -8.60 4.62
C PHE A 56 -11.39 -8.32 6.12
N PRO A 57 -12.56 -7.79 6.54
CA PRO A 57 -12.73 -7.28 7.90
C PRO A 57 -12.58 -8.37 8.97
N ASN A 58 -12.75 -9.64 8.60
CA ASN A 58 -12.57 -10.80 9.49
C ASN A 58 -11.15 -11.38 9.50
N ARG A 59 -10.20 -10.81 8.74
CA ARG A 59 -8.78 -11.20 8.73
C ARG A 59 -7.96 -10.22 9.57
N ARG A 60 -8.03 -10.39 10.89
CA ARG A 60 -7.21 -9.60 11.81
C ARG A 60 -5.72 -9.94 11.64
N MET A 61 -4.87 -8.93 11.47
CA MET A 61 -3.42 -9.05 11.27
C MET A 61 -2.70 -7.80 11.83
N GLN A 62 -1.37 -7.77 11.77
CA GLN A 62 -0.56 -6.64 12.22
C GLN A 62 0.50 -6.29 11.19
N PHE A 63 0.66 -5.01 10.88
CA PHE A 63 1.74 -4.52 10.03
C PHE A 63 2.74 -3.74 10.89
N PHE A 64 3.99 -3.76 10.47
CA PHE A 64 5.08 -3.04 11.11
C PHE A 64 5.88 -2.29 10.05
N ASN A 65 5.96 -0.97 10.20
CA ASN A 65 6.97 -0.17 9.53
C ASN A 65 8.33 -0.46 10.17
N VAL A 66 9.26 -0.96 9.36
CA VAL A 66 10.66 -1.22 9.73
C VAL A 66 11.59 -0.47 8.77
N GLY A 67 11.11 0.67 8.25
CA GLY A 67 11.92 1.64 7.51
C GLY A 67 12.69 2.57 8.44
N ILE A 68 13.89 2.96 8.04
CA ILE A 68 14.65 4.07 8.63
C ILE A 68 15.20 4.95 7.49
N GLY A 69 14.96 6.25 7.58
CA GLY A 69 15.46 7.21 6.59
C GLY A 69 16.99 7.25 6.49
N GLY A 70 17.53 7.06 5.28
CA GLY A 70 18.98 7.06 5.03
C GLY A 70 19.61 5.67 4.91
N ASP A 71 18.93 4.62 5.37
CA ASP A 71 19.43 3.25 5.32
C ASP A 71 19.85 2.80 3.91
N ALA A 72 21.07 2.30 3.80
CA ALA A 72 21.49 1.34 2.77
C ALA A 72 21.46 -0.08 3.37
N ILE A 73 21.76 -1.12 2.58
CA ILE A 73 21.65 -2.50 3.06
C ILE A 73 22.53 -2.79 4.28
N GLY A 74 23.66 -2.08 4.43
CA GLY A 74 24.53 -2.13 5.60
C GLY A 74 23.79 -1.81 6.90
N GLN A 75 23.13 -0.66 6.95
CA GLN A 75 22.37 -0.21 8.12
C GLN A 75 21.18 -1.13 8.39
N MET A 76 20.47 -1.57 7.34
CA MET A 76 19.37 -2.52 7.49
C MET A 76 19.83 -3.84 8.12
N ALA A 77 20.96 -4.39 7.65
CA ALA A 77 21.54 -5.62 8.19
C ALA A 77 21.98 -5.46 9.65
N ASP A 78 22.54 -4.30 9.98
CA ASP A 78 23.05 -3.96 11.30
C ASP A 78 21.95 -3.89 12.37
N ARG A 79 20.77 -3.35 12.04
CA ARG A 79 19.61 -3.29 12.95
C ARG A 79 18.64 -4.47 12.81
N PHE A 80 18.92 -5.42 11.93
CA PHE A 80 17.95 -6.42 11.49
C PHE A 80 17.34 -7.24 12.63
N ASP A 81 18.16 -7.71 13.57
CA ASP A 81 17.67 -8.55 14.68
C ASP A 81 16.85 -7.72 15.68
N ALA A 82 17.34 -6.52 16.00
CA ALA A 82 16.79 -5.66 17.04
C ALA A 82 15.52 -4.90 16.60
N ASP A 83 15.35 -4.61 15.31
CA ASP A 83 14.19 -3.87 14.80
C ASP A 83 13.32 -4.68 13.82
N GLY A 84 13.91 -5.60 13.04
CA GLY A 84 13.19 -6.48 12.12
C GLY A 84 12.65 -7.73 12.79
N LEU A 85 13.54 -8.62 13.21
CA LEU A 85 13.14 -9.91 13.81
C LEU A 85 12.49 -9.76 15.19
N SER A 86 12.80 -8.69 15.93
CA SER A 86 12.15 -8.38 17.21
C SER A 86 10.63 -8.21 17.08
N LYS A 87 10.12 -7.84 15.89
CA LYS A 87 8.69 -7.79 15.60
C LYS A 87 8.06 -9.17 15.41
N LYS A 88 8.83 -10.26 15.48
CA LYS A 88 8.38 -11.64 15.28
C LYS A 88 7.48 -11.78 14.03
N PRO A 89 7.96 -11.37 12.85
CA PRO A 89 7.13 -11.38 11.64
C PRO A 89 6.79 -12.80 11.21
N THR A 90 5.59 -13.02 10.68
CA THR A 90 5.26 -14.22 9.88
C THR A 90 5.53 -13.95 8.40
N VAL A 91 5.52 -12.68 8.00
CA VAL A 91 5.89 -12.21 6.66
C VAL A 91 6.84 -11.05 6.80
N LEU A 92 7.95 -11.08 6.05
CA LEU A 92 8.92 -10.00 6.03
C LEU A 92 9.12 -9.57 4.58
N THR A 93 8.94 -8.27 4.34
CA THR A 93 9.33 -7.64 3.08
C THR A 93 10.66 -6.93 3.25
N LEU A 94 11.49 -6.94 2.20
CA LEU A 94 12.76 -6.21 2.18
C LEU A 94 12.89 -5.44 0.87
N THR A 95 13.18 -4.14 0.96
CA THR A 95 13.53 -3.28 -0.18
C THR A 95 14.80 -2.49 0.12
N TRP A 96 15.73 -2.48 -0.83
CA TRP A 96 16.99 -1.73 -0.72
C TRP A 96 17.51 -1.30 -2.10
N GLY A 97 18.50 -0.42 -2.13
CA GLY A 97 19.17 0.01 -3.36
C GLY A 97 19.14 1.53 -3.62
N MET A 98 18.11 2.25 -3.15
CA MET A 98 17.99 3.69 -3.42
C MET A 98 19.16 4.49 -2.82
N ASN A 99 19.54 4.24 -1.57
CA ASN A 99 20.70 4.89 -0.95
C ASN A 99 22.02 4.23 -1.35
N ASP A 100 22.00 2.91 -1.55
CA ASP A 100 23.16 2.09 -1.94
C ASP A 100 23.80 2.55 -3.25
N THR A 101 22.97 3.07 -4.17
CA THR A 101 23.38 3.55 -5.49
C THR A 101 23.91 4.98 -5.48
N GLY A 102 24.05 5.61 -4.30
CA GLY A 102 24.69 6.92 -4.13
C GLY A 102 23.93 8.10 -4.74
N TYR A 103 24.47 9.30 -4.54
CA TYR A 103 23.86 10.56 -4.95
C TYR A 103 24.94 11.48 -5.55
N PHE A 104 25.54 12.36 -4.74
CA PHE A 104 26.52 13.34 -5.19
C PHE A 104 27.80 12.73 -5.75
N GLU A 105 28.09 11.46 -5.43
CA GLU A 105 29.24 10.74 -5.95
C GLU A 105 29.20 10.58 -7.48
N TRP A 106 28.01 10.60 -8.09
CA TRP A 106 27.83 10.59 -9.55
C TRP A 106 28.36 11.84 -10.26
N TYR A 107 28.64 12.93 -9.53
CA TYR A 107 29.28 14.12 -10.11
C TYR A 107 30.80 14.02 -10.16
N ARG A 108 31.40 12.98 -9.56
CA ARG A 108 32.84 12.77 -9.57
C ARG A 108 33.27 12.12 -10.88
N LYS A 109 34.53 12.34 -11.28
CA LYS A 109 35.12 11.68 -12.45
C LYS A 109 35.17 10.15 -12.32
N ASP A 110 35.40 9.65 -11.10
CA ASP A 110 35.43 8.24 -10.73
C ASP A 110 34.06 7.73 -10.21
N GLY A 111 32.98 8.49 -10.41
CA GLY A 111 31.68 8.20 -9.79
C GLY A 111 31.15 6.81 -10.09
N GLN A 112 31.25 6.36 -11.35
CA GLN A 112 30.80 5.02 -11.75
C GLN A 112 31.60 3.92 -11.04
N GLU A 113 32.94 3.97 -11.11
CA GLU A 113 33.82 2.99 -10.45
C GLU A 113 33.59 2.96 -8.94
N PHE A 114 33.46 4.13 -8.33
CA PHE A 114 33.18 4.27 -6.91
C PHE A 114 31.86 3.58 -6.50
N ILE A 115 30.79 3.80 -7.27
CA ILE A 115 29.49 3.15 -6.99
C ILE A 115 29.54 1.65 -7.26
N GLU A 116 30.22 1.20 -8.31
CA GLU A 116 30.39 -0.23 -8.59
C GLU A 116 31.14 -0.94 -7.45
N ASN A 117 32.22 -0.34 -6.93
CA ASN A 117 32.96 -0.85 -5.78
C ASN A 117 32.13 -0.87 -4.50
N ARG A 118 31.33 0.18 -4.25
CA ARG A 118 30.38 0.22 -3.12
C ARG A 118 29.35 -0.91 -3.23
N LEU A 119 28.73 -1.07 -4.40
CA LEU A 119 27.72 -2.10 -4.62
C LEU A 119 28.29 -3.52 -4.47
N ALA A 120 29.54 -3.76 -4.87
CA ALA A 120 30.20 -5.04 -4.62
C ALA A 120 30.28 -5.40 -3.13
N GLY A 121 30.51 -4.41 -2.25
CA GLY A 121 30.42 -4.58 -0.80
C GLY A 121 29.00 -4.82 -0.32
N ASN A 122 28.04 -4.03 -0.82
CA ASN A 122 26.63 -4.14 -0.45
C ASN A 122 26.02 -5.50 -0.83
N TYR A 123 26.39 -6.08 -1.98
CA TYR A 123 25.96 -7.42 -2.35
C TYR A 123 26.47 -8.49 -1.37
N LYS A 124 27.68 -8.35 -0.81
CA LYS A 124 28.18 -9.28 0.22
C LYS A 124 27.40 -9.16 1.53
N ILE A 125 27.07 -7.93 1.93
CA ILE A 125 26.23 -7.68 3.10
C ILE A 125 24.83 -8.28 2.90
N TYR A 126 24.23 -8.03 1.73
CA TYR A 126 22.96 -8.62 1.37
C TYR A 126 23.01 -10.15 1.40
N ALA A 127 24.06 -10.78 0.85
CA ALA A 127 24.22 -12.23 0.86
C ALA A 127 24.25 -12.80 2.29
N ALA A 128 24.91 -12.12 3.24
CA ALA A 128 24.91 -12.52 4.64
C ALA A 128 23.51 -12.40 5.28
N LEU A 129 22.77 -11.32 4.95
CA LEU A 129 21.39 -11.14 5.41
C LEU A 129 20.43 -12.16 4.77
N GLU A 130 20.62 -12.47 3.50
CA GLU A 130 19.91 -13.51 2.75
C GLU A 130 20.11 -14.88 3.43
N ASP A 131 21.34 -15.25 3.75
CA ASP A 131 21.64 -16.49 4.47
C ASP A 131 21.03 -16.54 5.88
N LYS A 132 20.97 -15.40 6.57
CA LYS A 132 20.22 -15.30 7.83
C LYS A 132 18.72 -15.55 7.59
N LEU A 133 18.11 -14.87 6.63
CA LEU A 133 16.69 -15.03 6.29
C LEU A 133 16.33 -16.46 5.88
N LYS A 134 17.21 -17.17 5.14
CA LYS A 134 17.01 -18.57 4.76
C LYS A 134 16.86 -19.50 5.97
N LYS A 135 17.53 -19.20 7.08
CA LYS A 135 17.42 -19.98 8.34
C LYS A 135 16.08 -19.79 9.04
N HIS A 136 15.36 -18.70 8.76
CA HIS A 136 14.05 -18.41 9.35
C HIS A 136 12.90 -19.01 8.53
N THR A 137 12.81 -20.34 8.41
CA THR A 137 11.80 -21.01 7.57
C THR A 137 10.36 -20.69 7.95
N GLU A 138 10.12 -20.23 9.17
CA GLU A 138 8.83 -19.77 9.69
C GLU A 138 8.36 -18.42 9.09
N ILE A 139 9.29 -17.64 8.53
CA ILE A 139 9.00 -16.34 7.91
C ILE A 139 8.81 -16.53 6.40
N ARG A 140 7.70 -16.04 5.85
CA ARG A 140 7.51 -15.88 4.40
C ARG A 140 8.23 -14.61 3.95
N LYS A 141 9.10 -14.71 2.93
CA LYS A 141 9.91 -13.58 2.44
C LYS A 141 9.33 -13.02 1.15
N ILE A 142 9.34 -11.70 1.05
CA ILE A 142 8.94 -10.96 -0.15
C ILE A 142 9.99 -9.88 -0.43
N LEU A 143 10.69 -9.94 -1.56
CA LEU A 143 11.52 -8.81 -1.97
C LEU A 143 10.65 -7.76 -2.67
N ILE A 144 10.79 -6.51 -2.28
CA ILE A 144 10.16 -5.38 -2.97
C ILE A 144 11.24 -4.72 -3.81
N LEU A 145 11.11 -4.85 -5.13
CA LEU A 145 11.95 -4.14 -6.08
C LEU A 145 11.54 -2.66 -6.03
N GLY A 146 12.39 -1.82 -5.42
CA GLY A 146 12.03 -0.48 -4.97
C GLY A 146 11.52 0.47 -6.06
N SER A 147 10.75 1.48 -5.67
CA SER A 147 10.23 2.52 -6.58
C SER A 147 11.38 3.28 -7.27
N PRO A 148 11.24 3.66 -8.55
CA PRO A 148 12.34 4.17 -9.34
C PRO A 148 12.80 5.56 -8.89
N TYR A 149 14.06 5.86 -9.18
CA TYR A 149 14.56 7.24 -9.18
C TYR A 149 14.20 7.89 -10.52
N ASP A 150 13.43 8.98 -10.49
CA ASP A 150 12.90 9.64 -11.69
C ASP A 150 13.93 10.58 -12.31
N GLU A 151 14.75 10.07 -13.21
CA GLU A 151 15.76 10.86 -13.93
C GLU A 151 15.14 11.73 -15.04
N THR A 152 13.92 11.43 -15.49
CA THR A 152 13.37 11.96 -16.76
C THR A 152 12.43 13.15 -16.58
N SER A 153 11.81 13.31 -15.41
CA SER A 153 10.91 14.44 -15.18
C SER A 153 11.66 15.79 -15.21
N LYS A 154 10.96 16.85 -15.62
CA LYS A 154 11.47 18.23 -15.73
C LYS A 154 10.94 19.17 -14.65
N PHE A 155 10.31 18.67 -13.58
CA PHE A 155 9.80 19.53 -12.50
C PHE A 155 10.89 20.31 -11.76
N THR A 156 12.15 19.87 -11.83
CA THR A 156 13.31 20.54 -11.24
C THR A 156 14.57 20.22 -12.04
N THR A 157 15.56 21.10 -12.02
CA THR A 157 16.91 20.82 -12.54
C THR A 157 17.86 20.29 -11.46
N LYS A 158 17.41 20.21 -10.21
CA LYS A 158 18.19 19.71 -9.06
C LYS A 158 18.11 18.19 -8.94
N ASN A 159 19.05 17.63 -8.18
CA ASN A 159 19.12 16.21 -7.81
C ASN A 159 19.12 15.25 -9.02
N ILE A 160 19.68 15.68 -10.15
CA ILE A 160 19.91 14.82 -11.32
C ILE A 160 21.28 14.15 -11.15
N TYR A 161 21.31 12.86 -10.82
CA TYR A 161 22.52 12.07 -10.62
C TYR A 161 22.77 11.13 -11.81
N PRO A 162 23.65 11.50 -12.76
CA PRO A 162 23.84 10.72 -13.98
C PRO A 162 24.27 9.30 -13.68
N GLY A 163 23.59 8.30 -14.25
CA GLY A 163 23.94 6.88 -14.07
C GLY A 163 23.31 6.21 -12.84
N LYS A 164 22.70 6.98 -11.92
CA LYS A 164 22.01 6.43 -10.74
C LYS A 164 20.88 5.49 -11.13
N ALA A 165 20.03 5.86 -12.10
CA ALA A 165 18.92 5.02 -12.55
C ALA A 165 19.42 3.67 -13.09
N ALA A 166 20.47 3.69 -13.91
CA ALA A 166 21.08 2.47 -14.46
C ALA A 166 21.70 1.58 -13.37
N ALA A 167 22.41 2.16 -12.41
CA ALA A 167 22.95 1.42 -11.27
C ALA A 167 21.85 0.81 -10.40
N PHE A 168 20.75 1.55 -10.17
CA PHE A 168 19.64 1.05 -9.38
C PHE A 168 18.89 -0.07 -10.08
N SER A 169 18.69 0.02 -11.40
CA SER A 169 18.13 -1.08 -12.21
C SER A 169 18.93 -2.38 -12.04
N LYS A 170 20.27 -2.33 -11.99
CA LYS A 170 21.11 -3.52 -11.72
C LYS A 170 20.84 -4.13 -10.34
N VAL A 171 20.62 -3.31 -9.32
CA VAL A 171 20.26 -3.76 -7.96
C VAL A 171 18.84 -4.37 -7.95
N ILE A 172 17.92 -3.84 -8.75
CA ILE A 172 16.58 -4.41 -8.96
C ILE A 172 16.67 -5.80 -9.59
N ASP A 173 17.45 -5.96 -10.66
CA ASP A 173 17.65 -7.25 -11.33
C ASP A 173 18.29 -8.28 -10.38
N TYR A 174 19.26 -7.84 -9.59
CA TYR A 174 19.91 -8.68 -8.58
C TYR A 174 18.91 -9.17 -7.51
N GLN A 175 18.06 -8.28 -6.99
CA GLN A 175 17.01 -8.64 -6.02
C GLN A 175 16.02 -9.64 -6.64
N LYS A 176 15.57 -9.41 -7.87
CA LYS A 176 14.66 -10.33 -8.55
C LYS A 176 15.29 -11.72 -8.71
N ALA A 177 16.53 -11.80 -9.20
CA ALA A 177 17.25 -13.07 -9.36
C ALA A 177 17.47 -13.79 -8.02
N SER A 178 17.73 -13.05 -6.93
CA SER A 178 17.80 -13.62 -5.58
C SER A 178 16.46 -14.20 -5.13
N ALA A 179 15.34 -13.49 -5.31
CA ALA A 179 14.03 -14.01 -4.95
C ALA A 179 13.70 -15.30 -5.71
N GLU A 180 13.94 -15.32 -7.03
CA GLU A 180 13.74 -16.50 -7.87
C GLU A 180 14.62 -17.68 -7.42
N LYS A 181 15.92 -17.43 -7.19
CA LYS A 181 16.87 -18.46 -6.71
C LYS A 181 16.43 -19.09 -5.38
N ASN A 182 15.86 -18.30 -4.48
CA ASN A 182 15.46 -18.77 -3.14
C ASN A 182 13.98 -19.20 -3.05
N ASN A 183 13.23 -19.17 -4.17
CA ASN A 183 11.78 -19.36 -4.20
C ASN A 183 11.03 -18.43 -3.23
N TRP A 184 11.48 -17.19 -3.12
CA TRP A 184 10.81 -16.13 -2.36
C TRP A 184 9.86 -15.36 -3.26
N GLY A 185 8.85 -14.74 -2.65
CA GLY A 185 7.99 -13.83 -3.40
C GLY A 185 8.75 -12.55 -3.76
N TYR A 186 8.31 -11.87 -4.82
CA TYR A 186 8.75 -10.51 -5.08
C TYR A 186 7.63 -9.66 -5.69
N VAL A 187 7.69 -8.35 -5.43
CA VAL A 187 6.81 -7.32 -5.98
C VAL A 187 7.65 -6.28 -6.69
N ASP A 188 7.30 -5.96 -7.93
CA ASP A 188 8.02 -4.97 -8.74
C ASP A 188 7.34 -3.60 -8.68
N PHE A 189 7.97 -2.63 -8.01
CA PHE A 189 7.58 -1.22 -8.10
C PHE A 189 8.38 -0.47 -9.17
N TYR A 190 9.63 -0.86 -9.41
CA TYR A 190 10.56 -0.16 -10.29
C TYR A 190 10.00 0.01 -11.71
N HIS A 191 9.79 -1.10 -12.42
CA HIS A 191 9.43 -1.05 -13.84
C HIS A 191 8.03 -0.47 -14.08
N PRO A 192 6.97 -0.89 -13.36
CA PRO A 192 5.64 -0.36 -13.62
C PRO A 192 5.51 1.13 -13.29
N MET A 193 6.18 1.62 -12.25
CA MET A 193 6.16 3.05 -11.92
C MET A 193 6.98 3.87 -12.92
N ASP A 194 8.10 3.35 -13.42
CA ASP A 194 8.88 4.02 -14.47
C ASP A 194 8.07 4.14 -15.78
N VAL A 195 7.33 3.09 -16.15
CA VAL A 195 6.39 3.13 -17.28
C VAL A 195 5.31 4.20 -17.06
N ILE A 196 4.73 4.30 -15.86
CA ILE A 196 3.74 5.32 -15.53
C ILE A 196 4.36 6.73 -15.65
N ASN A 197 5.53 6.96 -15.05
CA ASN A 197 6.23 8.23 -15.12
C ASN A 197 6.45 8.65 -16.57
N LYS A 198 7.08 7.78 -17.39
CA LYS A 198 7.34 8.07 -18.80
C LYS A 198 6.07 8.32 -19.60
N ARG A 199 5.01 7.53 -19.40
CA ARG A 199 3.72 7.69 -20.09
C ARG A 199 3.09 9.04 -19.79
N GLU A 200 3.05 9.45 -18.52
CA GLU A 200 2.43 10.72 -18.13
C GLU A 200 3.32 11.92 -18.46
N GLN A 201 4.65 11.75 -18.46
CA GLN A 201 5.61 12.78 -18.88
C GLN A 201 5.49 13.16 -20.36
N LEU A 202 4.93 12.29 -21.21
CA LEU A 202 4.58 12.64 -22.60
C LEU A 202 3.45 13.69 -22.66
N LYS A 203 2.61 13.80 -21.63
CA LYS A 203 1.50 14.76 -21.54
C LYS A 203 1.90 16.00 -20.77
N ASP A 204 2.61 15.81 -19.66
CA ASP A 204 3.14 16.87 -18.81
C ASP A 204 4.58 16.52 -18.42
N THR A 205 5.56 17.20 -19.02
CA THR A 205 6.98 16.92 -18.77
C THR A 205 7.41 17.12 -17.31
N SER A 206 6.61 17.79 -16.48
CA SER A 206 6.84 17.95 -15.05
C SER A 206 6.21 16.85 -14.19
N PHE A 207 5.41 15.95 -14.78
CA PHE A 207 4.82 14.84 -14.05
C PHE A 207 5.90 13.96 -13.41
N SER A 208 5.67 13.57 -12.16
CA SER A 208 6.47 12.58 -11.45
C SER A 208 5.64 11.98 -10.33
N LEU A 209 5.75 10.66 -10.12
CA LEU A 209 5.28 10.01 -8.89
C LEU A 209 6.11 10.41 -7.67
N THR A 210 7.30 10.99 -7.87
CA THR A 210 8.27 11.46 -6.86
C THR A 210 8.54 12.98 -7.01
N PRO A 211 7.52 13.84 -6.88
CA PRO A 211 7.50 15.22 -7.38
C PRO A 211 8.41 16.20 -6.63
N ASN A 212 8.96 15.81 -5.48
CA ASN A 212 9.73 16.72 -4.63
C ASN A 212 11.24 16.65 -4.96
N ASP A 213 11.77 15.46 -5.16
CA ASP A 213 13.22 15.24 -5.19
C ASP A 213 13.68 14.08 -6.09
N ARG A 214 12.78 13.49 -6.89
CA ARG A 214 13.01 12.34 -7.78
C ARG A 214 13.17 11.00 -7.07
N ILE A 215 13.05 10.96 -5.74
CA ILE A 215 13.36 9.81 -4.91
C ILE A 215 12.14 9.34 -4.13
N HIS A 216 11.48 10.26 -3.42
CA HIS A 216 10.41 9.93 -2.49
C HIS A 216 9.03 10.07 -3.14
N PRO A 217 8.25 8.98 -3.24
CA PRO A 217 6.88 9.07 -3.74
C PRO A 217 6.00 9.94 -2.83
N ASP A 218 5.09 10.67 -3.44
CA ASP A 218 4.04 11.41 -2.71
C ASP A 218 2.85 10.45 -2.39
N ASN A 219 1.77 10.92 -1.77
CA ASN A 219 0.65 10.04 -1.36
C ASN A 219 0.02 9.26 -2.53
N ASP A 220 -0.05 9.84 -3.72
CA ASP A 220 -0.52 9.14 -4.94
C ASP A 220 0.47 8.05 -5.38
N GLY A 221 1.77 8.34 -5.36
CA GLY A 221 2.82 7.38 -5.67
C GLY A 221 2.82 6.19 -4.70
N HIS A 222 2.56 6.45 -3.42
CA HIS A 222 2.37 5.38 -2.44
C HIS A 222 1.09 4.54 -2.67
N LEU A 223 0.01 5.12 -3.22
CA LEU A 223 -1.14 4.32 -3.63
C LEU A 223 -0.84 3.48 -4.89
N VAL A 224 -0.03 4.00 -5.83
CA VAL A 224 0.47 3.18 -6.97
C VAL A 224 1.28 1.98 -6.47
N MET A 225 2.16 2.17 -5.49
CA MET A 225 2.90 1.07 -4.86
C MET A 225 1.96 0.06 -4.20
N ALA A 226 0.97 0.52 -3.42
CA ALA A 226 -0.02 -0.35 -2.79
C ALA A 226 -0.84 -1.14 -3.82
N TYR A 227 -1.27 -0.49 -4.90
CA TYR A 227 -1.95 -1.13 -6.03
C TYR A 227 -1.11 -2.25 -6.66
N LEU A 228 0.16 -2.00 -6.95
CA LEU A 228 1.06 -3.00 -7.55
C LEU A 228 1.28 -4.18 -6.59
N PHE A 229 1.40 -3.91 -5.30
CA PHE A 229 1.54 -4.94 -4.28
C PHE A 229 0.29 -5.84 -4.21
N LEU A 230 -0.89 -5.24 -4.08
CA LEU A 230 -2.17 -5.96 -4.03
C LEU A 230 -2.44 -6.73 -5.33
N LYS A 231 -2.06 -6.17 -6.48
CA LYS A 231 -2.20 -6.83 -7.79
C LYS A 231 -1.27 -8.03 -7.92
N THR A 232 -0.05 -7.92 -7.42
CA THR A 232 0.89 -9.06 -7.33
C THR A 232 0.39 -10.12 -6.36
N GLN A 233 -0.39 -9.71 -5.35
CA GLN A 233 -1.15 -10.62 -4.49
C GLN A 233 -2.39 -11.25 -5.15
N GLY A 234 -2.59 -11.08 -6.47
CA GLY A 234 -3.72 -11.68 -7.17
C GLY A 234 -5.08 -11.18 -6.69
N LEU A 235 -5.13 -10.05 -5.99
CA LEU A 235 -6.36 -9.52 -5.40
C LEU A 235 -7.18 -8.68 -6.39
N ALA A 236 -6.60 -8.35 -7.56
CA ALA A 236 -7.29 -7.58 -8.59
C ALA A 236 -8.55 -8.32 -9.08
N ASN A 237 -9.60 -7.56 -9.38
CA ASN A 237 -10.94 -7.99 -9.73
C ASN A 237 -11.73 -8.67 -8.59
N THR A 238 -11.23 -8.64 -7.36
CA THR A 238 -12.04 -8.97 -6.18
C THR A 238 -12.97 -7.80 -5.89
N VAL A 239 -14.26 -7.97 -6.19
CA VAL A 239 -15.27 -6.93 -5.95
C VAL A 239 -15.50 -6.73 -4.44
N VAL A 240 -15.83 -5.49 -4.06
CA VAL A 240 -16.41 -5.18 -2.75
C VAL A 240 -17.75 -5.92 -2.64
N ALA A 241 -18.62 -5.74 -3.63
CA ALA A 241 -19.84 -6.53 -3.85
C ALA A 241 -20.32 -6.35 -5.30
N ASP A 242 -21.16 -7.28 -5.77
CA ASP A 242 -21.85 -7.15 -7.06
C ASP A 242 -23.27 -7.70 -6.93
N VAL A 243 -24.25 -6.78 -6.86
CA VAL A 243 -25.67 -7.07 -6.71
C VAL A 243 -26.40 -6.73 -8.00
N ALA A 244 -27.21 -7.67 -8.50
CA ALA A 244 -28.07 -7.44 -9.65
C ALA A 244 -29.51 -7.88 -9.37
N ILE A 245 -30.45 -6.95 -9.48
CA ILE A 245 -31.89 -7.18 -9.30
C ILE A 245 -32.60 -7.07 -10.65
N ASN A 246 -33.61 -7.90 -10.87
CA ASN A 246 -34.54 -7.75 -11.97
C ASN A 246 -35.89 -7.26 -11.44
N ALA A 247 -36.26 -6.02 -11.80
CA ALA A 247 -37.46 -5.37 -11.29
C ALA A 247 -38.76 -6.07 -11.71
N ALA A 248 -38.83 -6.53 -12.97
CA ALA A 248 -40.02 -7.14 -13.54
C ALA A 248 -40.35 -8.50 -12.89
N SER A 249 -39.34 -9.35 -12.71
CA SER A 249 -39.48 -10.66 -12.07
C SER A 249 -39.37 -10.62 -10.54
N LYS A 250 -39.09 -9.45 -9.96
CA LYS A 250 -38.89 -9.23 -8.52
C LYS A 250 -37.88 -10.20 -7.91
N SER A 251 -36.76 -10.42 -8.61
CA SER A 251 -35.77 -11.43 -8.25
C SER A 251 -34.35 -10.86 -8.15
N VAL A 252 -33.54 -11.50 -7.31
CA VAL A 252 -32.10 -11.23 -7.20
C VAL A 252 -31.38 -12.17 -8.18
N SER A 253 -30.86 -11.61 -9.27
CA SER A 253 -30.12 -12.35 -10.29
C SER A 253 -28.64 -12.54 -9.97
N LYS A 254 -28.09 -11.72 -9.07
CA LYS A 254 -26.72 -11.81 -8.59
C LYS A 254 -26.58 -11.18 -7.19
N ALA A 255 -25.81 -11.82 -6.32
CA ALA A 255 -25.37 -11.28 -5.03
C ALA A 255 -23.97 -11.84 -4.68
N ILE A 256 -22.92 -11.25 -5.26
CA ILE A 256 -21.53 -11.63 -4.97
C ILE A 256 -21.02 -10.83 -3.77
N ASN A 257 -20.30 -11.50 -2.88
CA ASN A 257 -19.72 -10.95 -1.65
C ASN A 257 -20.71 -10.15 -0.79
N SER A 258 -21.99 -10.52 -0.85
CA SER A 258 -23.07 -9.81 -0.18
C SER A 258 -24.27 -10.73 0.04
N LYS A 259 -25.23 -10.25 0.83
CA LYS A 259 -26.56 -10.83 0.98
C LYS A 259 -27.59 -9.75 0.65
N VAL A 260 -28.61 -10.15 -0.10
CA VAL A 260 -29.80 -9.35 -0.39
C VAL A 260 -31.00 -10.02 0.24
N LEU A 261 -31.71 -9.30 1.11
CA LEU A 261 -32.84 -9.81 1.89
C LEU A 261 -34.05 -8.89 1.71
N ASN A 262 -35.25 -9.41 1.96
CA ASN A 262 -36.48 -8.61 2.01
C ASN A 262 -36.72 -7.76 0.74
N LEU A 263 -36.43 -8.31 -0.44
CA LEU A 263 -36.68 -7.64 -1.71
C LEU A 263 -38.18 -7.42 -1.91
N SER A 264 -38.55 -6.15 -2.10
CA SER A 264 -39.89 -5.72 -2.47
C SER A 264 -39.80 -4.80 -3.68
N ALA A 265 -40.64 -5.05 -4.68
CA ALA A 265 -40.65 -4.27 -5.91
C ALA A 265 -42.09 -4.03 -6.39
N ASN A 266 -42.35 -2.81 -6.83
CA ASN A 266 -43.57 -2.37 -7.51
C ASN A 266 -43.20 -1.49 -8.72
N ALA A 267 -44.20 -0.93 -9.40
CA ALA A 267 -43.99 -0.16 -10.63
C ALA A 267 -43.14 1.12 -10.44
N LYS A 268 -43.09 1.68 -9.22
CA LYS A 268 -42.42 2.95 -8.91
C LYS A 268 -41.26 2.82 -7.94
N SER A 269 -41.11 1.68 -7.26
CA SER A 269 -40.01 1.50 -6.32
C SER A 269 -39.52 0.06 -6.18
N ILE A 270 -38.24 -0.06 -5.84
CA ILE A 270 -37.59 -1.28 -5.39
C ILE A 270 -36.97 -1.00 -4.04
N SER A 271 -37.05 -1.95 -3.12
CA SER A 271 -36.39 -1.85 -1.83
C SER A 271 -35.91 -3.21 -1.35
N PHE A 272 -34.78 -3.24 -0.66
CA PHE A 272 -34.21 -4.47 -0.10
C PHE A 272 -33.22 -4.12 1.01
N ASN A 273 -32.91 -5.11 1.84
CA ASN A 273 -31.83 -5.02 2.80
C ASN A 273 -30.57 -5.61 2.17
N TYR A 274 -29.47 -4.86 2.26
CA TYR A 274 -28.18 -5.19 1.68
C TYR A 274 -27.15 -5.33 2.78
N LEU A 275 -26.44 -6.45 2.80
CA LEU A 275 -25.31 -6.69 3.70
C LEU A 275 -24.11 -7.14 2.87
N ALA A 276 -23.10 -6.28 2.74
CA ALA A 276 -21.82 -6.64 2.14
C ALA A 276 -20.96 -7.48 3.11
N ASN A 277 -19.98 -8.21 2.60
CA ASN A 277 -18.93 -8.83 3.44
C ASN A 277 -17.63 -7.98 3.50
N SER A 278 -17.59 -6.89 2.73
CA SER A 278 -16.46 -5.96 2.62
C SER A 278 -16.97 -4.53 2.62
N LEU A 279 -16.15 -3.59 3.09
CA LEU A 279 -16.36 -2.16 2.91
C LEU A 279 -15.66 -1.67 1.63
N PRO A 280 -16.14 -0.59 0.99
CA PRO A 280 -15.40 0.05 -0.08
C PRO A 280 -14.05 0.59 0.43
N TYR A 281 -13.05 0.69 -0.45
CA TYR A 281 -11.77 1.31 -0.13
C TYR A 281 -11.94 2.85 -0.08
N PRO A 282 -11.66 3.49 1.08
CA PRO A 282 -11.81 4.92 1.25
C PRO A 282 -10.56 5.64 0.75
N LEU A 283 -10.70 6.46 -0.29
CA LEU A 283 -9.59 7.21 -0.86
C LEU A 283 -9.44 8.57 -0.18
N ASP A 284 -8.21 8.87 0.23
CA ASP A 284 -7.88 10.17 0.80
C ASP A 284 -7.87 11.29 -0.25
N THR A 285 -8.47 12.41 0.10
CA THR A 285 -8.50 13.63 -0.73
C THR A 285 -7.71 14.78 -0.11
N VAL A 286 -6.92 14.50 0.93
CA VAL A 286 -5.99 15.44 1.58
C VAL A 286 -4.55 15.00 1.31
N PRO A 287 -3.64 15.91 0.90
CA PRO A 287 -2.21 15.63 0.91
C PRO A 287 -1.74 15.52 2.37
N ARG A 288 -1.26 14.34 2.77
CA ARG A 288 -0.80 14.06 4.13
C ARG A 288 0.71 14.02 4.19
N SER A 289 1.26 14.28 5.38
CA SER A 289 2.67 14.53 5.65
C SER A 289 3.20 15.85 5.07
N TRP A 290 4.13 16.45 5.82
CA TRP A 290 4.76 17.70 5.44
C TRP A 290 5.54 17.57 4.11
N GLY A 291 5.31 18.52 3.19
CA GLY A 291 6.00 18.58 1.89
C GLY A 291 5.32 17.81 0.76
N ASN A 292 4.35 16.95 1.07
CA ASN A 292 3.51 16.29 0.08
C ASN A 292 2.51 17.28 -0.53
N ARG A 293 2.25 17.12 -1.83
CA ARG A 293 1.42 18.03 -2.64
C ARG A 293 0.25 17.31 -3.29
N LYS A 294 0.41 16.02 -3.60
CA LYS A 294 -0.61 15.19 -4.26
C LYS A 294 -1.36 14.37 -3.22
N LYS A 295 -2.65 14.18 -3.47
CA LYS A 295 -3.55 13.40 -2.62
C LYS A 295 -3.47 11.92 -2.99
N GLN A 296 -3.81 11.03 -2.07
CA GLN A 296 -3.91 9.59 -2.37
C GLN A 296 -4.82 9.33 -3.59
N SER A 297 -5.99 10.00 -3.65
CA SER A 297 -6.98 9.85 -4.74
C SER A 297 -6.47 10.24 -6.13
N GLU A 298 -5.38 11.00 -6.24
CA GLU A 298 -4.82 11.37 -7.55
C GLU A 298 -4.21 10.18 -8.30
N ALA A 299 -3.86 9.10 -7.59
CA ALA A 299 -3.37 7.88 -8.24
C ALA A 299 -4.41 7.28 -9.22
N LEU A 300 -5.71 7.53 -9.01
CA LEU A 300 -6.77 7.07 -9.91
C LEU A 300 -6.60 7.58 -11.34
N LYS A 301 -5.90 8.69 -11.55
CA LYS A 301 -5.62 9.25 -12.88
C LYS A 301 -4.65 8.37 -13.68
N VAL A 302 -3.85 7.54 -13.00
CA VAL A 302 -2.72 6.81 -13.62
C VAL A 302 -2.79 5.30 -13.48
N ILE A 303 -3.64 4.78 -12.59
CA ILE A 303 -3.91 3.36 -12.39
C ILE A 303 -5.42 3.07 -12.31
N PRO A 304 -5.88 1.89 -12.76
CA PRO A 304 -7.30 1.51 -12.72
C PRO A 304 -7.72 0.96 -11.34
N PHE A 305 -7.34 1.62 -10.25
CA PHE A 305 -7.57 1.11 -8.88
C PHE A 305 -9.06 0.86 -8.60
N THR A 306 -9.95 1.77 -8.98
CA THR A 306 -11.38 1.61 -8.76
C THR A 306 -11.93 0.36 -9.44
N ASN A 307 -11.52 0.11 -10.70
CA ASN A 307 -11.96 -1.05 -11.45
C ASN A 307 -11.41 -2.37 -10.90
N ASP A 308 -10.14 -2.37 -10.51
CA ASP A 308 -9.45 -3.58 -10.06
C ASP A 308 -9.77 -3.92 -8.60
N PHE A 309 -10.04 -2.92 -7.75
CA PHE A 309 -10.06 -3.10 -6.29
C PHE A 309 -11.21 -2.41 -5.55
N ASN A 310 -12.03 -1.58 -6.20
CA ASN A 310 -13.05 -0.81 -5.48
C ASN A 310 -14.39 -0.78 -6.23
N ARG A 311 -14.89 -1.97 -6.56
CA ARG A 311 -16.18 -2.16 -7.22
C ARG A 311 -17.23 -2.67 -6.26
N GLU A 312 -18.20 -1.82 -5.93
CA GLU A 312 -19.41 -2.15 -5.19
C GLU A 312 -20.62 -1.93 -6.11
N MET A 313 -20.92 -2.90 -6.96
CA MET A 313 -21.86 -2.71 -8.06
C MET A 313 -23.30 -2.93 -7.64
N LEU A 314 -24.16 -2.00 -8.02
CA LEU A 314 -25.62 -2.10 -7.95
C LEU A 314 -26.20 -2.03 -9.37
N THR A 315 -26.72 -3.16 -9.85
CA THR A 315 -27.40 -3.25 -11.14
C THR A 315 -28.89 -3.51 -10.93
N VAL A 316 -29.75 -2.75 -11.60
CA VAL A 316 -31.18 -3.04 -11.65
C VAL A 316 -31.66 -3.08 -13.10
N LYS A 317 -32.08 -4.27 -13.52
CA LYS A 317 -32.62 -4.52 -14.86
C LYS A 317 -34.13 -4.35 -14.87
N SER A 318 -34.65 -4.01 -16.05
CA SER A 318 -36.09 -3.95 -16.34
C SER A 318 -36.85 -2.93 -15.48
N LEU A 319 -36.19 -1.87 -15.02
CA LEU A 319 -36.89 -0.68 -14.54
C LEU A 319 -37.67 -0.04 -15.69
N ALA A 320 -38.86 0.50 -15.39
CA ALA A 320 -39.59 1.30 -16.35
C ALA A 320 -38.76 2.55 -16.72
N ALA A 321 -38.89 3.03 -17.95
CA ALA A 321 -38.20 4.24 -18.38
C ALA A 321 -38.54 5.42 -17.44
N GLY A 322 -37.50 6.13 -16.99
CA GLY A 322 -37.64 7.20 -16.02
C GLY A 322 -36.35 7.41 -15.22
N ASN A 323 -36.40 8.41 -14.33
CA ASN A 323 -35.36 8.71 -13.37
C ASN A 323 -35.75 8.14 -12.00
N TYR A 324 -34.76 7.65 -11.27
CA TYR A 324 -34.94 7.08 -9.95
C TYR A 324 -33.88 7.60 -9.00
N ASP A 325 -34.32 7.95 -7.80
CA ASP A 325 -33.46 8.31 -6.68
C ASP A 325 -33.00 7.04 -5.97
N LEU A 326 -31.70 6.93 -5.73
CA LEU A 326 -31.14 5.92 -4.83
C LEU A 326 -31.15 6.50 -3.43
N LEU A 327 -31.79 5.80 -2.50
CA LEU A 327 -31.71 6.07 -1.08
C LEU A 327 -31.01 4.90 -0.38
N ILE A 328 -30.13 5.22 0.57
CA ILE A 328 -29.52 4.25 1.48
C ILE A 328 -29.79 4.74 2.90
N ASP A 329 -30.44 3.91 3.71
CA ASP A 329 -30.88 4.24 5.07
C ASP A 329 -31.72 5.53 5.16
N GLY A 330 -32.52 5.79 4.12
CA GLY A 330 -33.38 6.96 4.02
C GLY A 330 -32.69 8.22 3.46
N GLU A 331 -31.38 8.21 3.27
CA GLU A 331 -30.63 9.34 2.71
C GLU A 331 -30.46 9.20 1.19
N LYS A 332 -30.71 10.29 0.44
CA LYS A 332 -30.56 10.31 -1.02
C LYS A 332 -29.09 10.34 -1.43
N MET A 333 -28.66 9.30 -2.12
CA MET A 333 -27.29 9.14 -2.66
C MET A 333 -27.12 9.78 -4.03
N GLY A 334 -28.20 9.93 -4.79
CA GLY A 334 -28.19 10.54 -6.11
C GLY A 334 -29.40 10.12 -6.94
N SER A 335 -29.40 10.51 -8.22
CA SER A 335 -30.46 10.19 -9.18
C SER A 335 -29.85 9.66 -10.47
N TRP A 336 -30.41 8.58 -10.99
CA TRP A 336 -29.97 7.93 -12.23
C TRP A 336 -31.18 7.52 -13.06
N ASN A 337 -31.01 7.44 -14.38
CA ASN A 337 -32.05 6.88 -15.22
C ASN A 337 -32.04 5.34 -15.19
N ALA A 338 -33.14 4.72 -15.62
CA ALA A 338 -33.26 3.26 -15.71
C ALA A 338 -32.12 2.58 -16.50
N GLY A 339 -31.58 3.24 -17.52
CA GLY A 339 -30.47 2.74 -18.33
C GLY A 339 -29.16 2.68 -17.56
N ASP A 340 -28.88 3.65 -16.70
CA ASP A 340 -27.69 3.67 -15.86
C ASP A 340 -27.74 2.58 -14.79
N TYR A 341 -28.90 2.38 -14.16
CA TYR A 341 -29.12 1.22 -13.29
C TYR A 341 -28.95 -0.11 -14.02
N ALA A 342 -29.39 -0.22 -15.28
CA ALA A 342 -29.23 -1.44 -16.07
C ALA A 342 -27.76 -1.72 -16.43
N LYS A 343 -26.94 -0.67 -16.62
CA LYS A 343 -25.49 -0.77 -16.79
C LYS A 343 -24.77 -1.13 -15.49
N GLY A 344 -25.29 -0.64 -14.37
CA GLY A 344 -24.74 -0.83 -13.03
C GLY A 344 -24.04 0.43 -12.53
N ILE A 345 -24.35 0.81 -11.29
CA ILE A 345 -23.77 1.95 -10.59
C ILE A 345 -22.75 1.42 -9.59
N ASN A 346 -21.57 2.03 -9.50
CA ASN A 346 -20.56 1.68 -8.51
C ASN A 346 -20.77 2.50 -7.24
N LEU A 347 -21.33 1.90 -6.19
CA LEU A 347 -21.59 2.55 -4.91
C LEU A 347 -20.32 3.03 -4.21
N ALA A 348 -19.18 2.39 -4.49
CA ALA A 348 -17.88 2.78 -3.93
C ALA A 348 -17.36 4.13 -4.45
N GLU A 349 -17.98 4.71 -5.48
CA GLU A 349 -17.68 6.06 -5.96
C GLU A 349 -18.58 7.14 -5.31
N ILE A 350 -19.60 6.73 -4.57
CA ILE A 350 -20.50 7.62 -3.84
C ILE A 350 -19.99 7.72 -2.40
N THR A 351 -19.14 8.72 -2.17
CA THR A 351 -18.40 8.86 -0.90
C THR A 351 -19.30 9.16 0.30
N THR A 352 -20.55 9.56 0.07
CA THR A 352 -21.55 9.85 1.12
C THR A 352 -22.35 8.63 1.57
N THR A 353 -22.18 7.45 0.95
CA THR A 353 -22.90 6.25 1.40
C THR A 353 -22.50 5.88 2.83
N PRO A 354 -23.43 5.36 3.66
CA PRO A 354 -23.12 4.99 5.04
C PRO A 354 -21.92 4.03 5.17
N GLN A 355 -21.80 3.04 4.29
CA GLN A 355 -20.67 2.12 4.27
C GLN A 355 -19.34 2.78 3.85
N TYR A 356 -19.37 3.81 2.99
CA TYR A 356 -18.17 4.57 2.65
C TYR A 356 -17.77 5.50 3.80
N GLN A 357 -18.73 6.10 4.51
CA GLN A 357 -18.47 6.87 5.73
C GLN A 357 -17.88 5.99 6.83
N GLN A 358 -18.37 4.75 6.99
CA GLN A 358 -17.76 3.75 7.87
C GLN A 358 -16.32 3.43 7.45
N ALA A 359 -16.06 3.26 6.15
CA ALA A 359 -14.71 3.05 5.64
C ALA A 359 -13.78 4.26 5.91
N ILE A 360 -14.27 5.49 5.75
CA ILE A 360 -13.52 6.71 6.09
C ILE A 360 -13.10 6.70 7.57
N GLN A 361 -13.98 6.30 8.48
CA GLN A 361 -13.63 6.19 9.90
C GLN A 361 -12.48 5.19 10.13
N VAL A 362 -12.50 4.04 9.44
CA VAL A 362 -11.39 3.07 9.46
C VAL A 362 -10.08 3.69 8.94
N ARG A 363 -10.15 4.46 7.86
CA ARG A 363 -8.99 5.17 7.30
C ARG A 363 -8.39 6.18 8.27
N GLU A 364 -9.20 7.03 8.89
CA GLU A 364 -8.69 8.05 9.82
C GLU A 364 -8.02 7.41 11.04
N LEU A 365 -8.59 6.31 11.57
CA LEU A 365 -7.94 5.56 12.66
C LEU A 365 -6.62 4.93 12.21
N ASN A 366 -6.54 4.42 10.98
CA ASN A 366 -5.31 3.84 10.44
C ASN A 366 -4.24 4.91 10.17
N GLU A 367 -4.65 6.12 9.78
CA GLU A 367 -3.75 7.24 9.61
C GLU A 367 -3.18 7.72 10.96
N GLU A 368 -4.01 7.89 11.99
CA GLU A 368 -3.53 8.25 13.33
C GLU A 368 -2.55 7.18 13.86
N ARG A 369 -2.87 5.91 13.61
CA ARG A 369 -1.97 4.78 13.95
C ARG A 369 -0.63 4.89 13.21
N TRP A 370 -0.64 5.26 11.93
CA TRP A 370 0.58 5.47 11.13
C TRP A 370 1.42 6.64 11.68
N GLU A 371 0.79 7.76 12.03
CA GLU A 371 1.48 8.93 12.63
C GLU A 371 2.16 8.57 13.95
N ILE A 372 1.51 7.79 14.81
CA ILE A 372 2.14 7.30 16.06
C ILE A 372 3.30 6.35 15.75
N GLU A 373 3.14 5.45 14.77
CA GLU A 373 4.21 4.54 14.35
C GLU A 373 5.44 5.32 13.84
N ARG A 374 5.25 6.43 13.12
CA ARG A 374 6.34 7.33 12.69
C ARG A 374 7.11 7.93 13.85
N ARG A 375 6.47 8.28 14.97
CA ARG A 375 7.18 8.76 16.19
C ARG A 375 8.18 7.71 16.70
N LEU A 376 7.79 6.44 16.65
CA LEU A 376 8.68 5.32 17.00
C LEU A 376 9.78 5.10 15.94
N ARG A 377 9.53 5.35 14.65
CA ARG A 377 10.57 5.30 13.62
C ARG A 377 11.59 6.42 13.77
N ASN A 378 11.14 7.63 14.06
CA ASN A 378 12.00 8.78 14.39
C ASN A 378 12.89 8.51 15.62
N TYR A 379 12.37 7.80 16.62
CA TYR A 379 13.19 7.31 17.74
C TYR A 379 14.26 6.33 17.27
N MET A 380 13.89 5.34 16.47
CA MET A 380 14.83 4.35 15.95
C MET A 380 15.90 4.95 15.03
N TRP A 381 15.55 5.97 14.25
CA TRP A 381 16.51 6.76 13.47
C TRP A 381 17.55 7.39 14.41
N MET A 382 17.12 7.99 15.52
CA MET A 382 18.06 8.57 16.49
C MET A 382 18.98 7.55 17.15
N GLU A 383 18.47 6.36 17.40
CA GLU A 383 19.23 5.28 18.00
C GLU A 383 20.30 4.73 17.05
N TYR A 384 19.93 4.35 15.82
CA TYR A 384 20.85 3.70 14.89
C TYR A 384 21.71 4.65 14.07
N ASP A 385 21.14 5.72 13.53
CA ASP A 385 21.85 6.59 12.58
C ASP A 385 22.67 7.69 13.28
N PHE A 386 22.47 7.88 14.58
CA PHE A 386 23.18 8.93 15.32
C PHE A 386 23.83 8.44 16.61
N LEU A 387 23.06 7.90 17.56
CA LEU A 387 23.57 7.61 18.91
C LEU A 387 24.47 6.38 18.96
N LYS A 388 24.25 5.39 18.08
CA LYS A 388 25.08 4.19 18.00
C LYS A 388 26.56 4.49 17.81
N GLU A 389 26.90 5.32 16.83
CA GLU A 389 28.30 5.71 16.56
C GLU A 389 28.94 6.52 17.69
N LYS A 390 28.14 7.01 18.64
CA LYS A 390 28.61 7.72 19.83
C LYS A 390 28.71 6.81 21.05
N GLY A 391 28.46 5.50 20.89
CA GLY A 391 28.44 4.52 21.99
C GLY A 391 27.22 4.68 22.91
N LEU A 392 26.16 5.32 22.42
CA LEU A 392 24.99 5.73 23.20
C LEU A 392 23.70 5.02 22.79
N LEU A 393 23.79 3.96 21.98
CA LEU A 393 22.65 3.15 21.56
C LEU A 393 21.84 2.65 22.78
N TYR A 394 20.56 2.99 22.79
CA TYR A 394 19.56 2.69 23.81
C TYR A 394 19.93 3.10 25.23
N LYS A 395 20.85 4.06 25.39
CA LYS A 395 21.21 4.57 26.71
C LYS A 395 20.12 5.45 27.28
N ASP A 396 19.35 6.15 26.44
CA ASP A 396 18.22 7.01 26.82
C ASP A 396 18.55 8.02 27.95
N SER A 397 19.84 8.31 28.17
CA SER A 397 20.37 9.00 29.35
C SER A 397 20.51 10.50 29.13
N ASN A 398 20.73 11.27 30.19
CA ASN A 398 21.03 12.72 30.08
C ASN A 398 22.23 12.98 29.16
N ALA A 399 23.28 12.15 29.24
CA ALA A 399 24.43 12.24 28.33
C ALA A 399 24.04 12.04 26.85
N ALA A 400 23.07 11.17 26.56
CA ALA A 400 22.53 11.01 25.21
C ALA A 400 21.76 12.27 24.75
N MET A 401 20.94 12.87 25.63
CA MET A 401 20.22 14.10 25.31
C MET A 401 21.14 15.32 25.16
N ASP A 402 22.21 15.41 25.95
CA ASP A 402 23.25 16.44 25.82
C ASP A 402 23.95 16.31 24.47
N THR A 403 24.24 15.07 24.06
CA THR A 403 24.81 14.76 22.74
C THR A 403 23.83 15.18 21.63
N VAL A 404 22.55 14.79 21.69
CA VAL A 404 21.54 15.23 20.71
C VAL A 404 21.45 16.76 20.66
N THR A 405 21.41 17.44 21.81
CA THR A 405 21.32 18.90 21.88
C THR A 405 22.54 19.60 21.28
N LYS A 406 23.74 19.06 21.51
CA LYS A 406 24.99 19.58 20.94
C LYS A 406 24.97 19.49 19.41
N TYR A 407 24.62 18.33 18.84
CA TYR A 407 24.68 18.10 17.40
C TYR A 407 23.48 18.65 16.64
N ALA A 408 22.32 18.84 17.28
CA ALA A 408 21.16 19.50 16.69
C ALA A 408 21.45 20.94 16.20
N ARG A 409 22.51 21.58 16.70
CA ARG A 409 22.91 22.92 16.25
C ARG A 409 23.47 22.95 14.83
N THR A 410 24.01 21.82 14.35
CA THR A 410 24.72 21.74 13.06
C THR A 410 24.22 20.61 12.16
N ASN A 411 23.53 19.61 12.69
CA ASN A 411 22.92 18.53 11.94
C ASN A 411 21.40 18.71 11.89
N ILE A 412 20.88 19.05 10.70
CA ILE A 412 19.46 19.33 10.47
C ILE A 412 18.55 18.12 10.75
N PHE A 413 19.03 16.90 10.52
CA PHE A 413 18.26 15.68 10.75
C PHE A 413 18.16 15.36 12.24
N VAL A 414 19.26 15.54 12.99
CA VAL A 414 19.27 15.48 14.46
C VAL A 414 18.36 16.57 15.03
N ASN A 415 18.41 17.79 14.49
CA ASN A 415 17.54 18.87 14.92
C ASN A 415 16.06 18.57 14.69
N GLY A 416 15.71 18.08 13.49
CA GLY A 416 14.35 17.71 13.15
C GLY A 416 13.77 16.60 14.02
N ASN A 417 14.61 15.68 14.50
CA ASN A 417 14.20 14.59 15.39
C ASN A 417 14.38 14.89 16.89
N LYS A 418 15.00 16.02 17.26
CA LYS A 418 15.36 16.34 18.65
C LYS A 418 14.14 16.36 19.57
N ASP A 419 13.07 17.03 19.18
CA ASP A 419 11.85 17.10 19.99
C ASP A 419 11.28 15.71 20.24
N ASN A 420 11.11 14.93 19.17
CA ASN A 420 10.63 13.56 19.27
C ASN A 420 11.52 12.71 20.18
N TYR A 421 12.85 12.75 20.03
CA TYR A 421 13.77 11.99 20.89
C TYR A 421 13.71 12.42 22.35
N SER A 422 13.60 13.73 22.63
CA SER A 422 13.50 14.25 24.00
C SER A 422 12.33 13.65 24.80
N ARG A 423 11.27 13.27 24.08
CA ARG A 423 10.09 12.58 24.59
C ARG A 423 10.27 11.06 24.54
N ALA A 424 10.67 10.55 23.38
CA ALA A 424 10.76 9.13 23.10
C ALA A 424 11.85 8.42 23.90
N ARG A 425 12.88 9.10 24.41
CA ARG A 425 13.89 8.51 25.31
C ARG A 425 13.28 7.90 26.59
N TYR A 426 12.08 8.31 26.99
CA TYR A 426 11.39 7.70 28.12
C TYR A 426 10.63 6.46 27.66
N LYS A 427 11.08 5.29 28.10
CA LYS A 427 10.45 4.00 27.74
C LYS A 427 8.95 3.98 28.05
N SER A 428 8.51 4.54 29.17
CA SER A 428 7.09 4.60 29.53
C SER A 428 6.24 5.33 28.49
N LEU A 429 6.76 6.37 27.84
CA LEU A 429 6.06 7.07 26.77
C LEU A 429 6.02 6.23 25.48
N ARG A 430 7.10 5.52 25.15
CA ARG A 430 7.10 4.58 24.01
C ARG A 430 6.10 3.44 24.22
N ASP A 431 6.01 2.93 25.45
CA ASP A 431 5.04 1.90 25.82
C ASP A 431 3.60 2.44 25.69
N ALA A 432 3.34 3.70 26.10
CA ALA A 432 2.05 4.36 25.91
C ALA A 432 1.69 4.54 24.43
N TRP A 433 2.63 5.02 23.59
CA TRP A 433 2.40 5.12 22.14
C TRP A 433 2.09 3.77 21.50
N GLN A 434 2.72 2.68 21.95
CA GLN A 434 2.36 1.35 21.48
C GLN A 434 0.93 0.95 21.89
N GLN A 435 0.52 1.25 23.13
CA GLN A 435 -0.84 1.00 23.59
C GLN A 435 -1.88 1.83 22.80
N GLU A 436 -1.56 3.09 22.46
CA GLU A 436 -2.41 3.92 21.59
C GLU A 436 -2.60 3.26 20.21
N MET A 437 -1.53 2.79 19.57
CA MET A 437 -1.64 2.06 18.29
C MET A 437 -2.47 0.77 18.42
N ASP A 438 -2.34 0.04 19.54
CA ASP A 438 -3.11 -1.16 19.79
C ASP A 438 -4.61 -0.85 19.96
N VAL A 439 -4.95 0.25 20.66
CA VAL A 439 -6.34 0.75 20.80
C VAL A 439 -6.92 1.13 19.45
N LEU A 440 -6.19 1.90 18.64
CA LEU A 440 -6.62 2.28 17.29
C LEU A 440 -6.84 1.06 16.40
N THR A 441 -5.91 0.09 16.43
CA THR A 441 -6.03 -1.16 15.68
C THR A 441 -7.22 -1.99 16.15
N ASN A 442 -7.46 -2.08 17.46
CA ASN A 442 -8.63 -2.74 18.03
C ASN A 442 -9.93 -2.09 17.53
N GLN A 443 -10.00 -0.75 17.57
CA GLN A 443 -11.16 0.00 17.14
C GLN A 443 -11.44 -0.20 15.65
N ILE A 444 -10.40 -0.17 14.80
CA ILE A 444 -10.52 -0.47 13.37
C ILE A 444 -11.20 -1.83 13.15
N TYR A 445 -10.71 -2.90 13.80
CA TYR A 445 -11.29 -4.23 13.64
C TYR A 445 -12.65 -4.42 14.31
N ALA A 446 -13.03 -3.54 15.24
CA ALA A 446 -14.37 -3.50 15.81
C ALA A 446 -15.37 -2.85 14.84
N ILE A 447 -14.99 -1.72 14.23
CA ILE A 447 -15.88 -0.93 13.37
C ILE A 447 -15.83 -1.31 11.90
N ASN A 448 -14.89 -2.15 11.44
CA ASN A 448 -14.78 -2.49 10.01
C ASN A 448 -15.79 -3.54 9.52
N LYS A 449 -16.73 -3.97 10.36
CA LYS A 449 -17.77 -4.94 9.98
C LYS A 449 -18.89 -4.24 9.20
N PRO A 450 -19.12 -4.57 7.91
CA PRO A 450 -20.23 -3.98 7.18
C PRO A 450 -21.55 -4.18 7.92
N GLN A 451 -22.38 -3.15 7.91
CA GLN A 451 -23.71 -3.19 8.49
C GLN A 451 -24.76 -3.53 7.43
N THR A 452 -25.94 -3.93 7.87
CA THR A 452 -27.07 -4.09 6.96
C THR A 452 -27.64 -2.71 6.66
N HIS A 453 -27.71 -2.36 5.37
CA HIS A 453 -28.27 -1.10 4.90
C HIS A 453 -29.59 -1.34 4.16
N ARG A 454 -30.55 -0.42 4.33
CA ARG A 454 -31.80 -0.40 3.58
C ARG A 454 -31.55 0.34 2.28
N ILE A 455 -31.61 -0.37 1.15
CA ILE A 455 -31.52 0.22 -0.19
C ILE A 455 -32.93 0.44 -0.72
N GLU A 456 -33.18 1.64 -1.24
CA GLU A 456 -34.42 1.99 -1.92
C GLU A 456 -34.12 2.71 -3.23
N ILE A 457 -34.81 2.32 -4.30
CA ILE A 457 -34.73 2.95 -5.61
C ILE A 457 -36.14 3.39 -5.94
N ILE A 458 -36.38 4.69 -5.98
CA ILE A 458 -37.73 5.27 -6.02
C ILE A 458 -37.80 6.20 -7.23
N ALA A 459 -38.87 6.10 -8.03
CA ALA A 459 -39.10 7.00 -9.15
C ALA A 459 -39.02 8.46 -8.67
N SER A 460 -38.16 9.26 -9.30
CA SER A 460 -38.00 10.67 -8.97
C SER A 460 -39.33 11.41 -9.23
N LYS A 461 -39.62 12.42 -8.40
CA LYS A 461 -40.82 13.26 -8.55
C LYS A 461 -40.73 14.19 -9.75
#